data_AF-A0AA38GPH8-F1
#
_entry.id   AF-A0AA38GPH8-F1
#
_cell.length_a   1.000
_cell.length_b   1.000
_cell.length_c   1.000
_cell.angle_alpha   90.00
_cell.angle_beta   90.00
_cell.angle_gamma   90.00
#
_symmetry.space_group_name_H-M   'P 1'
#
loop_
_entity.id
_entity.type
_entity.pdbx_description
1 polymer ?
#
loop_
_entity_poly.entity_id
_entity_poly.type
_entity_poly.pdbx_seq_one_letter_code
_entity_poly.pdbx_strand_id
1 'polypeptide(L)' 'IHPALWAYCTSIHTPTGVNPYSLVYGTEAIIPLEVELPSLRISLRDYLDKDEDYRVARLTALELLDE' A
#
# COMPACT_ATOMS: atom_id res chain seq x y z
N ILE A 1 -0.40 -1.41 -1.21
CA ILE A 1 0.25 -2.74 -1.12
C ILE A 1 1.29 -2.69 0.01
N HIS A 2 1.38 -3.71 0.87
CA HIS A 2 2.42 -3.74 1.90
C HIS A 2 3.77 -4.11 1.25
N PRO A 3 4.80 -3.25 1.27
CA PRO A 3 6.06 -3.48 0.55
C PRO A 3 6.74 -4.79 0.93
N ALA A 4 6.68 -5.17 2.21
CA ALA A 4 7.28 -6.41 2.67
C ALA A 4 6.55 -7.66 2.14
N LEU A 5 5.22 -7.59 1.97
CA LEU A 5 4.46 -8.72 1.42
C LEU A 5 4.76 -8.88 -0.07
N TRP A 6 4.86 -7.76 -0.79
CA TRP A 6 5.23 -7.77 -2.20
C TRP A 6 6.61 -8.37 -2.42
N ALA A 7 7.62 -7.91 -1.67
CA ALA A 7 8.98 -8.45 -1.74
C ALA A 7 9.03 -9.96 -1.43
N TYR A 8 8.24 -10.41 -0.46
CA TYR A 8 8.12 -11.84 -0.14
C TYR A 8 7.53 -12.64 -1.31
N CYS A 9 6.45 -12.15 -1.93
CA CYS A 9 5.77 -12.84 -3.02
C CYS A 9 6.59 -12.92 -4.30
N THR A 10 7.43 -11.92 -4.61
CA THR A 10 8.23 -11.86 -5.84
C THR A 10 9.64 -12.40 -5.70
N SER A 11 10.16 -12.55 -4.47
CA SER A 11 11.52 -13.07 -4.26
C SER A 11 11.58 -14.59 -4.41
N ILE A 12 12.64 -15.05 -5.10
CA ILE A 12 12.95 -16.48 -5.22
C ILE A 12 13.36 -17.00 -3.85
N HIS A 13 12.66 -18.03 -3.38
CA HIS A 13 13.00 -18.69 -2.14
C HIS A 13 13.95 -19.87 -2.42
N THR A 14 15.10 -19.87 -1.75
CA THR A 14 16.16 -20.89 -1.91
C THR A 14 15.69 -22.35 -1.77
N PRO A 15 14.76 -22.74 -0.86
CA PRO A 15 14.34 -24.14 -0.76
C PRO A 15 13.48 -24.63 -1.93
N THR A 16 12.72 -23.76 -2.59
CA THR A 16 11.82 -24.13 -3.70
C THR A 16 12.35 -23.71 -5.06
N GLY A 17 13.35 -22.83 -5.12
CA GLY A 17 13.91 -22.29 -6.37
C GLY A 17 12.93 -21.43 -7.17
N VAL A 18 11.73 -21.20 -6.64
CA VAL A 18 10.66 -20.40 -7.25
C VAL A 18 10.14 -19.40 -6.23
N ASN A 19 9.53 -18.31 -6.71
CA ASN A 19 8.87 -17.37 -5.82
C ASN A 19 7.59 -18.01 -5.22
N PRO A 20 7.18 -17.63 -3.99
CA PRO A 20 6.01 -18.21 -3.32
C PRO A 20 4.71 -18.02 -4.10
N TYR A 21 4.56 -16.92 -4.84
CA TYR A 21 3.36 -16.63 -5.61
C TYR A 21 3.16 -17.64 -6.75
N SER A 22 4.22 -17.93 -7.49
CA SER A 22 4.25 -18.92 -8.58
C SER A 22 4.01 -20.32 -8.08
N LEU A 23 4.40 -20.66 -6.86
CA LEU A 23 4.09 -21.95 -6.28
C LEU A 23 2.59 -22.13 -6.00
N VAL A 24 1.91 -21.06 -5.58
CA VAL A 24 0.47 -21.09 -5.23
C VAL A 24 -0.42 -20.96 -6.47
N TYR A 25 -0.08 -20.05 -7.38
CA TYR A 25 -0.94 -19.69 -8.51
C TYR A 25 -0.43 -20.20 -9.87
N GLY A 26 0.73 -20.86 -9.92
CA GLY A 26 1.30 -21.43 -11.14
C GLY A 26 1.81 -20.39 -12.16
N THR A 27 1.85 -19.11 -11.80
CA THR A 27 2.22 -18.00 -12.69
C THR A 27 3.11 -16.99 -11.96
N GLU A 28 3.88 -16.19 -12.70
CA GLU A 28 4.68 -15.11 -12.09
C GLU A 28 3.76 -14.04 -11.48
N ALA A 29 4.21 -13.40 -10.40
CA ALA A 29 3.47 -12.31 -9.79
C ALA A 29 3.41 -11.09 -10.74
N ILE A 30 2.20 -10.70 -11.12
CA ILE A 30 1.94 -9.52 -11.96
C ILE A 30 1.40 -8.39 -11.10
N ILE A 31 1.92 -7.18 -11.28
CA ILE A 31 1.39 -5.99 -10.61
C ILE A 31 0.00 -5.68 -11.19
N PRO A 32 -1.07 -5.60 -10.36
CA PRO A 32 -2.38 -5.22 -10.86
C PRO A 32 -2.38 -3.81 -11.44
N LEU A 33 -3.09 -3.60 -12.56
CA LEU A 33 -3.21 -2.28 -13.20
C LEU A 33 -3.76 -1.20 -12.25
N GLU A 34 -4.57 -1.59 -11.27
CA GLU A 34 -5.14 -0.71 -10.23
C GLU A 34 -4.08 -0.04 -9.34
N VAL A 35 -2.84 -0.56 -9.37
CA VAL A 35 -1.67 0.01 -8.67
C VAL A 35 -1.03 1.11 -9.52
N GLU A 36 -0.96 0.92 -10.84
CA GLU A 36 -0.38 1.88 -11.78
C GLU A 36 -1.37 3.01 -12.09
N LEU A 37 -2.65 2.65 -12.26
CA LEU A 37 -3.78 3.55 -12.39
C LEU A 37 -4.61 3.42 -11.11
N PRO A 38 -4.51 4.37 -10.17
CA PRO A 38 -5.25 4.28 -8.93
C PRO A 38 -6.74 4.21 -9.26
N SER A 39 -7.34 3.08 -8.91
CA SER A 39 -8.79 2.91 -9.02
C SER A 39 -9.51 3.98 -8.18
N LEU A 40 -10.77 4.29 -8.52
CA LEU A 40 -11.59 5.23 -7.74
C LEU A 40 -11.62 4.90 -6.24
N ARG A 41 -11.61 3.60 -5.89
CA ARG A 41 -11.57 3.17 -4.48
C ARG A 41 -10.27 3.55 -3.79
N ILE A 42 -9.13 3.37 -4.47
CA ILE A 42 -7.81 3.72 -3.94
C ILE A 42 -7.68 5.24 -3.83
N SER A 43 -8.08 5.97 -4.88
CA SER A 43 -8.06 7.43 -4.88
C SER A 43 -8.93 8.03 -3.78
N LEU A 44 -10.13 7.47 -3.54
CA LEU A 44 -11.01 7.92 -2.47
C LEU A 44 -10.40 7.67 -1.09
N ARG A 45 -9.80 6.49 -0.87
CA ARG A 45 -9.12 6.18 0.39
C ARG A 45 -7.97 7.15 0.64
N ASP A 46 -7.10 7.37 -0.34
CA ASP A 46 -5.97 8.28 -0.22
C ASP A 46 -6.43 9.73 0.03
N TYR A 47 -7.57 10.13 -0.55
CA TYR A 47 -8.18 11.43 -0.28
C TYR A 47 -8.65 11.54 1.17
N LEU A 48 -9.34 10.53 1.69
CA LEU A 48 -9.83 10.52 3.07
C LEU A 48 -8.68 10.50 4.08
N ASP A 49 -7.64 9.70 3.85
CA ASP A 49 -6.45 9.66 4.72
C ASP A 49 -5.79 11.05 4.78
N LYS A 50 -5.66 11.75 3.63
CA LYS A 50 -5.14 13.12 3.57
C LYS A 50 -6.03 14.15 4.25
N ASP A 51 -7.35 14.01 4.14
CA ASP A 51 -8.30 14.91 4.81
C ASP A 51 -8.19 14.77 6.33
N GLU A 52 -8.09 13.54 6.84
CA GLU A 52 -7.87 13.28 8.27
C GLU A 52 -6.53 13.86 8.75
N ASP A 53 -5.43 13.62 8.02
CA ASP A 53 -4.13 14.21 8.35
C ASP A 53 -4.18 15.75 8.40
N TYR A 54 -4.87 16.38 7.45
CA TYR A 54 -5.06 17.83 7.42
C TYR A 54 -5.88 18.32 8.62
N ARG A 55 -6.96 17.60 8.97
CA ARG A 55 -7.81 17.94 10.12
C ARG A 55 -7.04 17.84 11.42
N VAL A 56 -6.24 16.79 11.59
CA VAL A 56 -5.37 16.61 12.77
C VAL A 56 -4.35 17.75 12.84
N ALA A 57 -3.65 18.07 11.75
CA ALA A 57 -2.69 19.17 11.72
C ALA A 57 -3.33 20.53 12.02
N ARG A 58 -4.58 20.75 11.60
CA ARG A 58 -5.31 21.98 11.89
C ARG A 58 -5.73 22.07 13.36
N LEU A 59 -6.15 20.95 13.95
CA LEU A 59 -6.50 20.87 15.37
C LEU A 59 -5.29 21.15 16.26
N THR A 60 -4.15 20.52 15.98
CA THR A 60 -2.93 20.74 16.76
C THR A 60 -2.41 22.17 16.65
N ALA A 61 -2.53 22.81 15.47
CA ALA A 61 -2.17 24.21 15.29
C ALA A 61 -3.07 25.16 16.09
N LEU A 62 -4.34 24.81 16.30
CA LEU A 62 -5.27 25.59 17.13
C LEU A 62 -4.98 25.40 18.62
N GLU A 63 -4.69 24.19 19.06
CA GLU A 63 -4.27 23.92 20.45
C GLU A 63 -3.02 24.71 20.84
N LEU A 64 -2.06 24.88 19.92
CA LEU A 64 -0.84 25.67 20.13
C LEU A 64 -1.09 27.19 20.19
N LEU A 65 -2.21 27.68 19.65
CA LEU A 65 -2.59 29.10 19.69
C LEU A 65 -3.34 29.47 20.99
N ASP A 66 -3.88 28.47 21.68
CA ASP A 66 -4.60 28.62 22.95
C ASP A 66 -3.64 28.54 24.17
N GLU A 67 -2.34 28.26 23.96
CA GLU A 67 -1.24 28.41 24.95
C GLU A 67 -0.56 29.79 24.86
#